data_AF-A0AA38G6A9-F1
#
_entry.id   AF-A0AA38G6A9-F1
#
_cell.length_a   1.000
_cell.length_b   1.000
_cell.length_c   1.000
_cell.angle_alpha   90.00
_cell.angle_beta   90.00
_cell.angle_gamma   90.00
#
_symmetry.space_group_name_H-M   'P 1'
#
loop_
_entity.id
_entity.type
_entity.pdbx_description
1 polymer ?
#
loop_
_entity_poly.entity_id
_entity_poly.type
_entity_poly.pdbx_seq_one_letter_code
_entity_poly.pdbx_strand_id
1 'polypeptide(L)'
;MDAGVRTLTVLKTFEPFGLTVEASDNGDGKPNEGVYKYVLFDSQLIRANEDIISASSNDCDHELFIRGKHLVWSSGCQVLKRYSAPSTIIM
;
A
#
# COMPACT_ATOMS: atom_id res chain seq x y z
N MET A 1 25.07 21.01 24.21
CA MET A 1 23.94 20.28 23.59
C MET A 1 23.87 20.76 22.15
N ASP A 2 24.15 19.88 21.20
CA ASP A 2 24.22 20.27 19.79
C ASP A 2 22.81 20.53 19.26
N ALA A 3 22.54 21.77 18.86
CA ALA A 3 21.21 22.21 18.46
C ALA A 3 20.90 21.62 17.08
N GLY A 4 20.11 20.55 17.03
CA GLY A 4 19.62 19.99 15.76
C GLY A 4 19.61 18.47 15.67
N VAL A 5 20.20 17.75 16.62
CA VAL A 5 20.16 16.28 16.60
C VAL A 5 18.75 15.79 16.93
N ARG A 6 18.09 15.16 15.96
CA ARG A 6 16.84 14.43 16.14
C ARG A 6 17.17 12.94 16.15
N THR A 7 16.72 12.23 17.19
CA THR A 7 16.84 10.78 17.27
C THR A 7 15.51 10.17 16.86
N LEU A 8 15.55 9.22 15.93
CA LEU A 8 14.39 8.43 15.56
C LEU A 8 14.41 7.11 16.32
N THR A 9 13.32 6.81 17.01
CA THR A 9 13.09 5.50 17.61
C THR A 9 12.15 4.73 16.69
N VAL A 10 12.66 3.65 16.07
CA VAL A 10 11.83 2.74 15.27
C VAL A 10 10.93 1.96 16.22
N LEU A 11 9.62 2.22 16.18
CA LEU A 11 8.64 1.54 17.04
C LEU A 11 8.25 0.16 16.50
N LYS A 12 8.18 0.02 15.17
CA LYS A 12 7.84 -1.23 14.48
C LYS A 12 8.44 -1.23 13.08
N THR A 13 8.74 -2.41 12.56
CA THR A 13 8.94 -2.62 11.13
C THR A 13 7.65 -2.31 10.36
N PHE A 14 7.80 -1.61 9.25
CA PHE A 14 6.69 -1.35 8.34
C PHE A 14 6.33 -2.63 7.56
N GLU A 15 5.05 -2.92 7.47
CA GLU A 15 4.49 -4.02 6.67
C GLU A 15 3.45 -3.41 5.71
N PRO A 16 3.53 -3.68 4.40
CA PRO A 16 2.57 -3.12 3.45
C PRO A 16 1.17 -3.66 3.72
N PHE A 17 0.17 -2.79 3.55
CA PHE A 17 -1.23 -3.10 3.83
C PHE A 17 -1.74 -4.25 2.93
N GLY A 18 -1.23 -4.35 1.71
CA GLY A 18 -1.54 -5.45 0.78
C GLY A 18 -1.35 -6.85 1.36
N LEU A 19 -0.43 -7.07 2.30
CA LEU A 19 -0.30 -8.37 2.98
C LEU A 19 -1.52 -8.69 3.85
N THR A 20 -2.12 -7.68 4.48
CA THR A 20 -3.36 -7.84 5.27
C THR A 20 -4.53 -8.16 4.35
N VAL A 21 -4.58 -7.51 3.19
CA VAL A 21 -5.60 -7.76 2.17
C VAL A 21 -5.51 -9.19 1.65
N GLU A 22 -4.32 -9.67 1.30
CA GLU A 22 -4.12 -11.05 0.85
C GLU A 22 -4.47 -12.10 1.91
N ALA A 23 -4.06 -11.89 3.17
CA ALA A 23 -4.38 -12.80 4.26
C ALA A 23 -5.90 -12.92 4.47
N SER A 24 -6.63 -11.82 4.25
CA SER A 24 -8.10 -11.79 4.32
C SER A 24 -8.74 -12.55 3.14
N ASP A 25 -8.18 -12.40 1.94
CA ASP A 25 -8.71 -13.02 0.71
C ASP A 25 -8.45 -14.54 0.67
N ASN A 26 -7.37 -15.04 1.28
CA ASN A 26 -7.01 -16.47 1.28
C ASN A 26 -7.84 -17.34 2.25
N GLY A 27 -8.55 -16.75 3.22
CA GLY A 27 -9.44 -17.46 4.15
C GLY A 27 -8.78 -18.42 5.15
N ASP A 28 -7.57 -18.91 4.88
CA ASP A 28 -6.77 -19.74 5.78
C ASP A 28 -5.72 -18.95 6.58
N GLY A 29 -5.63 -17.63 6.33
CA GLY A 29 -4.68 -16.71 6.96
C GLY A 29 -3.22 -17.01 6.62
N LYS A 30 -2.94 -17.92 5.67
CA LYS A 30 -1.57 -18.23 5.27
C LYS A 30 -1.08 -17.21 4.25
N PRO A 31 0.13 -16.67 4.45
CA PRO A 31 0.72 -15.76 3.48
C PRO A 31 0.93 -16.50 2.15
N ASN A 32 0.53 -15.87 1.05
CA ASN A 32 0.87 -16.38 -0.27
C ASN A 32 2.38 -16.51 -0.40
N GLU A 33 2.85 -17.71 -0.78
CA GLU A 33 4.26 -17.95 -1.06
C GLU A 33 4.69 -17.14 -2.29
N GLY A 34 5.85 -16.49 -2.21
CA GLY A 34 6.43 -15.71 -3.30
C GLY A 34 6.80 -14.28 -2.93
N VAL A 35 7.66 -13.69 -3.75
CA VAL A 35 8.14 -12.31 -3.61
C VAL A 35 7.00 -11.34 -3.93
N TYR A 36 6.75 -10.39 -3.03
CA TYR A 36 5.89 -9.25 -3.28
C TYR A 36 6.73 -8.00 -3.55
N LYS A 37 6.14 -7.05 -4.26
CA LYS A 37 6.67 -5.70 -4.43
C LYS A 37 5.63 -4.71 -3.92
N TYR A 38 6.08 -3.59 -3.37
CA TYR A 38 5.18 -2.49 -3.06
C TYR A 38 5.88 -1.14 -3.22
N VAL A 39 5.09 -0.10 -3.43
CA VAL A 39 5.56 1.29 -3.38
C VAL A 39 4.54 2.14 -2.63
N LEU A 40 5.05 3.09 -1.86
CA LEU A 40 4.26 4.15 -1.25
C LEU A 40 4.42 5.43 -2.07
N PHE A 41 3.33 6.16 -2.28
CA PHE A 41 3.34 7.42 -3.01
C PHE A 41 2.33 8.41 -2.43
N ASP A 42 2.69 9.69 -2.51
CA ASP A 42 1.90 10.77 -1.92
C ASP A 42 0.52 10.85 -2.57
N SER A 43 -0.50 11.02 -1.73
CA SER A 43 -1.88 11.33 -2.13
C SER A 43 -1.99 12.50 -3.11
N GLN A 44 -1.09 13.49 -3.02
CA GLN A 44 -1.08 14.65 -3.90
C GLN A 44 -0.75 14.29 -5.36
N LEU A 45 -0.02 13.21 -5.61
CA LEU A 45 0.30 12.77 -6.97
C LEU A 45 -0.96 12.39 -7.76
N ILE A 46 -2.05 12.06 -7.07
CA ILE A 46 -3.30 11.54 -7.64
C ILE A 46 -4.35 12.66 -7.83
N ARG A 47 -4.16 13.81 -7.18
CA ARG A 47 -5.12 14.94 -7.20
C ARG A 47 -5.25 15.65 -8.54
N ALA A 48 -4.43 15.35 -9.54
CA ALA A 48 -4.48 15.99 -10.86
C ALA A 48 -5.75 15.66 -11.69
N ASN A 49 -6.62 14.76 -11.23
CA ASN A 49 -7.94 14.50 -11.81
C ASN A 49 -9.02 14.72 -10.74
N GLU A 50 -9.42 15.98 -10.60
CA GLU A 50 -10.11 16.56 -9.43
C GLU A 50 -11.56 16.07 -9.18
N ASP A 51 -12.11 15.18 -10.02
CA ASP A 51 -13.54 14.82 -9.97
C ASP A 51 -13.85 13.47 -9.30
N ILE A 52 -12.86 12.64 -8.95
CA ILE A 52 -13.11 11.28 -8.42
C ILE A 52 -13.01 11.18 -6.89
N ILE A 53 -12.38 12.16 -6.22
CA ILE A 53 -12.11 12.07 -4.77
C ILE A 53 -12.79 13.23 -4.05
N SER A 54 -14.13 13.19 -4.02
CA SER A 54 -14.89 14.06 -3.12
C SER A 54 -14.56 13.70 -1.66
N ALA A 55 -13.75 14.54 -1.02
CA ALA A 55 -13.80 14.84 0.42
C ALA A 55 -13.88 13.64 1.41
N SER A 56 -13.11 12.58 1.21
CA SER A 56 -12.69 11.72 2.33
C SER A 56 -11.19 11.90 2.56
N SER A 57 -10.89 12.81 3.47
CA SER A 57 -9.59 13.27 3.95
C SER A 57 -8.72 12.16 4.57
N ASN A 58 -8.25 11.21 3.78
CA ASN A 58 -7.08 10.45 4.18
C ASN A 58 -5.91 10.99 3.36
N ASP A 59 -5.22 12.00 3.89
CA ASP A 59 -3.86 12.40 3.45
C ASP A 59 -2.84 11.29 3.78
N CYS A 60 -3.27 10.03 3.76
CA CYS A 60 -2.44 8.87 3.96
C CYS A 60 -1.71 8.55 2.66
N ASP A 61 -0.50 8.04 2.78
CA ASP A 61 0.22 7.50 1.64
C ASP A 61 -0.63 6.44 0.93
N HIS A 62 -0.61 6.50 -0.39
CA HIS A 62 -1.17 5.45 -1.22
C HIS A 62 -0.15 4.35 -1.38
N GLU A 63 -0.65 3.13 -1.47
CA GLU A 63 0.16 1.94 -1.68
C GLU A 63 -0.27 1.24 -2.96
N LEU A 64 0.70 0.89 -3.80
CA LEU A 64 0.53 -0.13 -4.83
C LEU A 64 1.28 -1.37 -4.38
N PHE A 65 0.55 -2.43 -4.08
CA PHE A 65 1.08 -3.73 -3.70
C PHE A 65 0.87 -4.73 -4.83
N ILE A 66 1.91 -5.49 -5.17
CA ILE A 66 1.89 -6.46 -6.26
C ILE A 66 2.46 -7.79 -5.77
N ARG A 67 1.74 -8.88 -6.05
CA ARG A 67 2.23 -10.23 -5.86
C ARG A 67 1.73 -11.16 -6.95
N GLY A 68 2.67 -11.78 -7.65
CA GLY A 68 2.36 -12.61 -8.81
C GLY A 68 1.54 -11.83 -9.83
N LYS A 69 0.29 -12.25 -10.06
CA LYS A 69 -0.64 -11.63 -11.01
C LYS A 69 -1.65 -10.66 -10.38
N HIS A 70 -1.53 -10.41 -9.07
CA HIS A 70 -2.48 -9.61 -8.30
C HIS A 70 -1.87 -8.26 -7.94
N LEU A 71 -2.68 -7.22 -8.07
CA LEU A 71 -2.35 -5.86 -7.67
C LEU A 71 -3.46 -5.32 -6.76
N VAL A 72 -3.04 -4.70 -5.67
CA VAL A 72 -3.91 -3.98 -4.73
C VAL A 72 -3.45 -2.53 -4.69
N TRP A 73 -4.38 -1.61 -4.89
CA TRP A 73 -4.18 -0.19 -4.64
C TRP A 73 -4.98 0.21 -3.41
N SER A 74 -4.30 0.76 -2.41
CA SER A 74 -4.88 1.25 -1.17
C SER A 74 -4.45 2.68 -0.84
N SER A 75 -5.19 3.32 0.07
CA SER A 75 -4.80 4.56 0.75
C SER A 75 -4.97 4.34 2.25
N GLY A 76 -3.87 4.40 3.00
CA GLY A 76 -3.84 3.93 4.39
C GLY A 76 -4.34 2.48 4.50
N CYS A 77 -5.38 2.26 5.32
CA CYS A 77 -6.02 0.95 5.52
C CYS A 77 -7.23 0.69 4.62
N GLN A 78 -7.47 1.53 3.61
CA GLN A 78 -8.61 1.38 2.70
C GLN A 78 -8.15 0.86 1.34
N VAL A 79 -8.73 -0.26 0.88
CA VAL A 79 -8.54 -0.73 -0.49
C VAL A 79 -9.37 0.13 -1.45
N LEU A 80 -8.71 0.80 -2.39
CA LEU A 80 -9.34 1.61 -3.44
C LEU A 80 -9.66 0.78 -4.67
N LYS A 81 -8.74 -0.11 -5.07
CA LYS A 81 -8.91 -0.97 -6.25
C LYS A 81 -8.16 -2.28 -6.11
N ARG A 82 -8.74 -3.35 -6.67
CA ARG A 82 -8.06 -4.63 -6.90
C ARG A 82 -7.99 -4.90 -8.39
N TYR A 83 -6.89 -5.50 -8.82
CA TYR A 83 -6.68 -5.91 -10.20
C TYR A 83 -6.02 -7.29 -10.24
N SER A 84 -6.42 -8.09 -11.21
CA SER A 84 -5.82 -9.40 -11.49
C SER A 84 -5.54 -9.52 -12.97
N ALA A 85 -4.29 -9.84 -13.30
CA ALA A 85 -3.84 -10.07 -14.67
C ALA A 85 -3.88 -11.57 -15.02
N PRO A 86 -3.87 -11.93 -16.32
CA PRO A 86 -3.73 -13.33 -16.73
C PRO A 86 -2.31 -13.89 -16.50
N SER A 87 -1.32 -13.03 -16.26
CA SER A 87 0.09 -13.38 -16.05
C SER A 87 0.73 -12.51 -14.96
N THR A 88 1.97 -12.81 -14.59
CA THR A 88 2.71 -12.08 -13.54
C THR A 88 2.87 -10.60 -13.89
N ILE A 89 2.51 -9.73 -12.94
CA ILE A 89 2.67 -8.29 -13.04
C ILE A 89 4.13 -7.92 -12.72
N ILE A 90 4.72 -7.10 -13.59
CA ILE A 90 6.07 -6.56 -13.41
C ILE A 90 5.94 -5.07 -13.14
N MET A 91 6.56 -4.63 -12.05
CA MET A 91 6.75 -3.24 -11.66
C MET A 91 8.15 -2.80 -12.02
#